data_AF-A0A7J2XBE0-F1
#
_entry.id   AF-A0A7J2XBE0-F1
#
_cell.length_a   1.000
_cell.length_b   1.000
_cell.length_c   1.000
_cell.angle_alpha   90.00
_cell.angle_beta   90.00
_cell.angle_gamma   90.00
#
_symmetry.space_group_name_H-M   'P 1'
#
loop_
_entity.id
_entity.type
_entity.pdbx_description
1 polymer ?
#
loop_
_entity_poly.entity_id
_entity_poly.type
_entity_poly.pdbx_seq_one_letter_code
_entity_poly.pdbx_strand_id
1 'polypeptide(L)' 'MEEASLSFMRERFREYYSREQIELPYRFGKREFAFMPFGAKLMKRHLSFRKKEEFLEYIKKMVPA' A
#
# COMPACT_ATOMS: atom_id res chain seq x y z
N MET A 1 -13.16 -9.67 -12.71
CA MET A 1 -12.71 -10.60 -11.66
C MET A 1 -13.88 -10.91 -10.78
N GLU A 2 -14.01 -12.16 -10.38
CA GLU A 2 -15.01 -12.59 -9.41
C GLU A 2 -14.69 -12.01 -8.03
N GLU A 3 -15.74 -11.69 -7.25
CA GLU A 3 -15.60 -11.04 -5.94
C GLU A 3 -14.78 -11.88 -4.95
N ALA A 4 -14.95 -13.21 -5.01
CA ALA A 4 -14.18 -14.16 -4.22
C ALA A 4 -12.67 -14.10 -4.52
N SER A 5 -12.29 -13.96 -5.80
CA SER A 5 -10.88 -13.83 -6.20
C SER A 5 -10.28 -12.51 -5.73
N LEU A 6 -11.05 -11.41 -5.79
CA LEU A 6 -10.61 -10.10 -5.29
C LEU A 6 -10.38 -10.10 -3.77
N SER A 7 -11.29 -10.73 -3.01
CA SER A 7 -11.16 -10.89 -1.57
C SER A 7 -9.91 -11.70 -1.21
N PHE A 8 -9.71 -12.83 -1.89
CA PHE A 8 -8.52 -13.66 -1.71
C PHE A 8 -7.23 -12.87 -1.99
N MET A 9 -7.16 -12.17 -3.13
CA MET A 9 -5.98 -11.36 -3.49
C MET A 9 -5.71 -10.28 -2.43
N ARG A 10 -6.75 -9.59 -1.96
CA ARG A 10 -6.59 -8.58 -0.91
C ARG A 10 -6.06 -9.18 0.39
N GLU A 11 -6.47 -10.39 0.77
CA GLU A 11 -5.93 -11.07 1.95
C GLU A 11 -4.44 -11.37 1.80
N ARG A 12 -4.02 -11.89 0.63
CA ARG A 12 -2.61 -12.19 0.36
C ARG A 12 -1.75 -10.93 0.41
N PHE A 13 -2.26 -9.80 -0.10
CA PHE A 13 -1.57 -8.51 -0.01
C PHE A 13 -1.50 -7.99 1.43
N ARG A 14 -2.57 -8.17 2.22
CA ARG A 14 -2.55 -7.82 3.64
C ARG A 14 -1.48 -8.62 4.39
N GLU A 15 -1.41 -9.92 4.16
CA GLU A 15 -0.39 -10.79 4.76
C GLU A 15 1.02 -10.29 4.39
N TYR A 16 1.27 -10.01 3.12
CA TYR A 16 2.54 -9.50 2.62
C TYR A 16 2.94 -8.19 3.32
N TYR A 17 2.07 -7.17 3.29
CA TYR A 17 2.37 -5.88 3.91
C TYR A 17 2.51 -5.94 5.44
N SER A 18 1.93 -6.96 6.08
CA SER A 18 2.02 -7.14 7.53
C SER A 18 3.33 -7.79 7.97
N ARG A 19 3.89 -8.68 7.15
CA ARG A 19 5.07 -9.51 7.48
C ARG A 19 6.38 -8.95 6.93
N GLU A 20 6.36 -8.40 5.72
CA GLU A 20 7.58 -8.07 5.01
C GLU A 20 8.19 -6.72 5.44
N GLN A 21 9.52 -6.67 5.47
CA GLN A 21 10.25 -5.41 5.65
C GLN A 21 10.43 -4.71 4.31
N ILE A 22 9.50 -3.81 3.98
CA ILE A 22 9.65 -2.97 2.80
C ILE A 22 10.77 -1.96 3.04
N GLU A 23 11.78 -2.00 2.18
CA GLU A 23 12.82 -1.00 2.13
C GLU A 23 12.34 0.24 1.36
N LEU A 24 12.71 1.41 1.87
CA LEU A 24 12.41 2.68 1.23
C LEU A 24 13.67 3.24 0.60
N PRO A 25 13.55 3.89 -0.57
CA PRO A 25 14.70 4.47 -1.23
C PRO A 25 15.32 5.60 -0.40
N TYR A 26 16.59 5.90 -0.66
CA TYR A 26 17.23 7.08 -0.09
C TYR A 26 16.41 8.35 -0.40
N ARG A 27 16.23 9.19 0.63
CA ARG A 27 15.39 10.40 0.60
C ARG A 27 13.94 10.15 0.15
N PHE A 28 13.34 9.02 0.54
CA PHE A 28 11.93 8.73 0.23
C PHE A 28 10.96 9.87 0.60
N GLY A 29 11.24 10.62 1.68
CA GLY A 29 10.38 11.75 2.06
C GLY A 29 10.38 12.96 1.11
N LYS A 30 11.22 12.94 0.06
CA LYS A 30 11.16 13.90 -1.05
C LYS A 30 10.38 13.37 -2.27
N ARG A 31 9.74 12.21 -2.15
CA ARG A 31 9.00 11.56 -3.24
C ARG A 31 7.50 11.62 -2.98
N GLU A 32 6.74 11.74 -4.05
CA GLU A 32 5.30 11.50 -4.03
C GLU A 32 5.05 9.99 -4.12
N PHE A 33 4.06 9.53 -3.36
CA PHE A 33 3.53 8.18 -3.41
C PHE A 33 2.10 8.20 -3.93
N ALA A 34 1.75 7.14 -4.65
CA ALA A 34 0.41 6.87 -5.12
C ALA A 34 0.10 5.39 -4.98
N PHE A 35 -1.15 5.06 -4.68
CA PHE A 35 -1.59 3.69 -4.44
C PHE A 35 -2.95 3.45 -5.09
N MET A 36 -3.15 2.25 -5.65
CA MET A 36 -4.44 1.80 -6.15
C MET A 36 -5.14 0.95 -5.09
N PRO A 37 -6.32 1.32 -4.59
CA PRO A 37 -7.11 0.42 -3.75
C PRO A 37 -7.73 -0.71 -4.57
N PHE A 38 -7.89 -1.90 -3.97
CA PHE A 38 -8.69 -2.98 -4.57
C PHE A 38 -10.11 -2.52 -4.88
N GLY A 39 -10.59 -2.80 -6.09
CA GLY A 39 -11.96 -2.47 -6.54
C GLY A 39 -12.21 -0.97 -6.82
N ALA A 40 -11.23 -0.09 -6.59
CA ALA A 40 -11.36 1.32 -6.91
C ALA A 40 -10.97 1.60 -8.37
N LYS A 41 -11.59 2.63 -8.95
CA LYS A 41 -11.25 3.15 -10.28
C LYS A 41 -10.25 4.31 -10.25
N LEU A 42 -9.93 4.81 -9.05
CA LEU A 42 -9.07 5.98 -8.85
C LEU A 42 -7.96 5.66 -7.86
N MET A 43 -6.78 6.19 -8.16
CA MET A 43 -5.63 6.13 -7.26
C MET A 43 -5.77 7.14 -6.12
N LYS A 44 -5.25 6.78 -4.95
CA LYS A 44 -4.90 7.75 -3.91
C LYS A 44 -3.52 8.31 -4.23
N ARG A 45 -3.42 9.62 -4.45
CA ARG A 45 -2.20 10.32 -4.89
C ARG A 45 -1.88 11.46 -3.92
N HIS A 46 -0.79 12.18 -4.20
CA HIS A 46 -0.36 13.34 -3.43
C HIS A 46 -0.01 12.98 -1.98
N LEU A 47 0.49 11.76 -1.78
CA LEU A 47 0.94 11.27 -0.49
C LEU A 47 2.45 11.45 -0.38
N SER A 48 2.90 11.81 0.81
CA SER A 48 4.33 11.83 1.16
C SER A 48 4.47 11.39 2.60
N PHE A 49 5.60 10.79 2.94
CA PHE A 49 5.87 10.25 4.26
C PHE A 49 7.21 10.76 4.73
N ARG A 50 7.31 11.20 6.00
CA ARG A 50 8.57 11.70 6.54
C ARG A 50 9.33 10.60 7.28
N LYS A 51 8.59 9.62 7.81
CA LYS A 51 9.13 8.48 8.55
C LYS A 51 8.75 7.16 7.89
N LYS A 52 9.61 6.15 8.03
CA LYS A 52 9.37 4.81 7.44
C LYS A 52 8.15 4.17 8.08
N GLU A 53 7.95 4.38 9.37
CA GLU A 53 6.84 3.83 10.15
C GLU A 53 5.50 4.35 9.67
N GLU A 54 5.41 5.65 9.33
CA GLU A 54 4.20 6.27 8.76
C GLU A 54 3.81 5.61 7.43
N PHE A 55 4.79 5.39 6.55
CA PHE A 55 4.59 4.71 5.28
C PHE A 55 4.09 3.28 5.49
N LEU A 56 4.76 2.53 6.38
CA LEU A 56 4.43 1.13 6.64
C LEU A 56 3.05 0.98 7.28
N GLU A 57 2.70 1.84 8.23
CA GLU A 57 1.39 1.84 8.85
C GLU A 57 0.29 2.18 7.84
N TYR A 58 0.56 3.13 6.94
CA TYR A 58 -0.38 3.53 5.90
C TYR A 58 -0.72 2.35 4.96
N ILE A 59 0.29 1.67 4.41
CA ILE A 59 0.05 0.57 3.47
C ILE A 59 -0.54 -0.67 4.16
N LYS A 60 -0.23 -0.92 5.44
CA LYS A 60 -0.85 -2.00 6.23
C LYS A 60 -2.34 -1.77 6.43
N LYS A 61 -2.75 -0.53 6.68
CA LYS A 61 -4.18 -0.17 6.83
C LYS A 61 -4.91 -0.12 5.49
N MET A 62 -4.28 0.46 4.47
CA MET A 62 -4.89 0.63 3.16
C MET A 62 -5.00 -0.69 2.39
N VAL A 63 -3.97 -1.54 2.48
CA VAL A 63 -3.78 -2.76 1.67
C VAL A 63 -3.94 -2.42 0.18
N PRO A 64 -2.99 -1.67 -0.41
CA PRO A 64 -3.05 -1.33 -1.83
C PRO A 64 -2.93 -2.57 -2.72
N ALA A 65 -3.46 -2.49 -3.94
CA ALA A 65 -3.47 -3.54 -4.96
C ALA A 65 -2.27 -3.47 -5.91
#